data_AF-A0A521C9E3-F1
#
_entry.id   AF-A0A521C9E3-F1
#
_cell.length_a   1.000
_cell.length_b   1.000
_cell.length_c   1.000
_cell.angle_alpha   90.00
_cell.angle_beta   90.00
_cell.angle_gamma   90.00
#
_symmetry.space_group_name_H-M   'P 1'
#
loop_
_entity.id
_entity.type
_entity.pdbx_description
1 polymer ?
#
loop_
_entity_poly.entity_id
_entity_poly.type
_entity_poly.pdbx_seq_one_letter_code
_entity_poly.pdbx_strand_id
1 'polypeptide(L)'
;MQPEKTTPKALFTDPKSAKRVQRAEALRRRALSPVRILLMVLMLPLTTGIIALSVWLRTSEFERDEAVLHLVALAGCGAALSVLPGPFLEGEPGYHLQNDPDQDGVACGVIAPNAEQSAAPQKRVGNAKFVRP
;
A
#
# COMPACT_ATOMS: atom_id res chain seq x y z
N MET A 1 -43.66 -45.06 -48.37
CA MET A 1 -43.63 -44.22 -47.14
C MET A 1 -42.20 -43.84 -46.86
N GLN A 2 -41.81 -42.58 -47.10
CA GLN A 2 -40.51 -42.03 -46.70
C GLN A 2 -40.76 -40.92 -45.68
N PRO A 3 -39.98 -40.82 -44.59
CA PRO A 3 -40.15 -39.76 -43.61
C PRO A 3 -39.57 -38.44 -44.13
N GLU A 4 -40.44 -37.44 -44.15
CA GLU A 4 -40.18 -36.04 -44.48
C GLU A 4 -39.08 -35.46 -43.57
N LYS A 5 -37.99 -35.00 -44.17
CA LYS A 5 -36.90 -34.32 -43.45
C LYS A 5 -37.35 -32.92 -43.05
N THR A 6 -37.73 -32.75 -41.79
CA THR A 6 -37.97 -31.44 -41.17
C THR A 6 -36.64 -30.74 -40.92
N THR A 7 -36.20 -29.93 -41.88
CA THR A 7 -35.12 -28.95 -41.70
C THR A 7 -35.52 -27.94 -40.62
N PRO A 8 -34.75 -27.76 -39.54
CA PRO A 8 -35.03 -26.71 -38.57
C PRO A 8 -34.82 -25.36 -39.25
N LYS A 9 -35.90 -24.58 -39.37
CA LYS A 9 -35.87 -23.18 -39.81
C LYS A 9 -34.85 -22.45 -38.95
N ALA A 10 -33.76 -22.01 -39.56
CA ALA A 10 -32.81 -21.12 -38.96
C ALA A 10 -33.57 -19.95 -38.34
N LEU A 11 -33.50 -19.88 -37.01
CA LEU A 11 -34.09 -18.84 -36.18
C LEU A 11 -33.63 -17.48 -36.73
N PHE A 12 -34.54 -16.75 -37.38
CA PHE A 12 -34.29 -15.41 -37.88
C PHE A 12 -33.86 -14.54 -36.70
N THR A 13 -32.55 -14.35 -36.54
CA THR A 13 -31.97 -13.39 -35.62
C THR A 13 -32.22 -12.03 -36.23
N ASP A 14 -33.33 -11.42 -35.83
CA ASP A 14 -33.78 -10.12 -36.33
C ASP A 14 -32.63 -9.10 -36.19
N PRO A 15 -32.08 -8.53 -37.28
CA PRO A 15 -30.86 -7.72 -37.24
C PRO A 15 -31.00 -6.46 -36.38
N LYS A 16 -32.25 -6.03 -36.11
CA LYS A 16 -32.55 -4.94 -35.17
C LYS A 16 -32.31 -5.33 -33.71
N SER A 17 -32.53 -6.60 -33.35
CA SER A 17 -32.26 -7.12 -32.00
C SER A 17 -30.76 -7.20 -31.73
N ALA A 18 -29.97 -7.64 -32.70
CA ALA A 18 -28.50 -7.70 -32.61
C ALA A 18 -27.87 -6.33 -32.32
N LYS A 19 -28.36 -5.25 -32.95
CA LYS A 19 -27.88 -3.87 -32.70
C LYS A 19 -28.21 -3.38 -31.27
N ARG A 20 -29.35 -3.79 -30.70
CA ARG A 20 -29.71 -3.44 -29.31
C ARG A 20 -28.83 -4.19 -28.30
N VAL A 21 -28.56 -5.47 -28.54
CA VAL A 21 -27.67 -6.28 -27.72
C VAL A 21 -26.23 -5.74 -27.74
N GLN A 22 -25.72 -5.35 -28.92
CA GLN A 22 -24.39 -4.72 -29.03
C GLN A 22 -24.25 -3.42 -28.23
N ARG A 23 -25.29 -2.57 -28.21
CA ARG A 23 -25.30 -1.35 -27.37
C ARG A 23 -25.31 -1.69 -25.88
N ALA A 24 -26.07 -2.70 -25.47
CA ALA A 24 -26.09 -3.17 -24.09
C ALA A 24 -24.75 -3.77 -23.66
N GLU A 25 -24.07 -4.52 -24.53
CA GLU A 25 -22.74 -5.06 -24.26
C GLU A 25 -21.66 -3.98 -24.21
N ALA A 26 -21.73 -2.96 -25.07
CA ALA A 26 -20.82 -1.81 -25.02
C ALA A 26 -20.98 -1.01 -23.71
N LEU A 27 -22.22 -0.83 -23.24
CA LEU A 27 -22.51 -0.23 -21.93
C LEU A 27 -22.00 -1.11 -20.79
N ARG A 28 -22.19 -2.43 -20.85
CA ARG A 28 -21.66 -3.38 -19.86
C ARG A 28 -20.13 -3.39 -19.80
N ARG A 29 -19.43 -3.33 -20.94
CA ARG A 29 -17.96 -3.25 -20.99
C ARG A 29 -17.42 -1.94 -20.40
N ARG A 30 -18.16 -0.83 -20.55
CA ARG A 30 -17.83 0.44 -19.89
C ARG A 30 -18.12 0.41 -18.38
N ALA A 31 -19.20 -0.25 -17.97
CA ALA A 31 -19.60 -0.36 -16.57
C ALA A 31 -18.69 -1.32 -15.78
N LEU A 32 -18.32 -2.46 -16.36
CA LEU A 32 -17.42 -3.48 -15.81
C LEU A 32 -15.97 -3.27 -16.27
N SER A 33 -15.56 -2.02 -16.47
CA SER A 33 -14.17 -1.72 -16.81
C SER A 33 -13.28 -2.16 -15.63
N PRO A 34 -12.32 -3.10 -15.84
CA PRO A 34 -11.46 -3.59 -14.77
C PRO A 34 -10.63 -2.47 -14.14
N VAL A 35 -10.33 -1.41 -14.91
CA VAL A 35 -9.67 -0.20 -14.40
C VAL A 35 -10.55 0.53 -13.38
N ARG A 36 -11.86 0.66 -13.64
CA ARG A 36 -12.79 1.30 -12.70
C ARG A 36 -12.94 0.50 -11.41
N ILE A 37 -13.01 -0.82 -11.52
CA ILE A 37 -13.07 -1.71 -10.36
C ILE A 37 -11.79 -1.57 -9.55
N LEU A 38 -10.62 -1.63 -10.19
CA LEU A 38 -9.34 -1.45 -9.53
C LEU A 38 -9.22 -0.08 -8.86
N LEU A 39 -9.69 0.98 -9.53
CA LEU A 39 -9.69 2.34 -8.98
C LEU A 39 -10.65 2.44 -7.78
N MET A 40 -11.86 1.87 -7.85
CA MET A 40 -12.77 1.81 -6.70
C MET A 40 -12.17 1.03 -5.51
N VAL A 41 -11.55 -0.12 -5.79
CA VAL A 41 -10.88 -0.94 -4.77
C VAL A 41 -9.70 -0.19 -4.16
N LEU A 42 -8.95 0.61 -4.93
CA LEU A 42 -7.84 1.43 -4.44
C LEU A 42 -8.32 2.66 -3.65
N MET A 43 -9.44 3.27 -4.04
CA MET A 43 -10.01 4.42 -3.34
C MET A 43 -10.52 4.06 -1.95
N LEU A 44 -10.96 2.81 -1.74
CA LEU A 44 -11.46 2.35 -0.44
C LEU A 44 -10.38 2.46 0.67
N PRO A 45 -9.21 1.79 0.60
CA PRO A 45 -8.19 1.92 1.64
C PRO A 45 -7.62 3.34 1.72
N LEU A 46 -7.54 4.06 0.60
CA LEU A 46 -7.07 5.45 0.58
C LEU A 46 -7.97 6.35 1.42
N THR A 47 -9.29 6.29 1.20
CA THR A 47 -10.25 7.09 1.96
C THR A 47 -10.27 6.70 3.44
N THR A 48 -10.21 5.40 3.75
CA THR A 48 -10.10 4.92 5.13
C THR A 48 -8.85 5.44 5.83
N GLY A 49 -7.70 5.42 5.15
CA GLY A 49 -6.44 5.94 5.67
C GLY A 49 -6.50 7.44 5.96
N ILE A 50 -7.09 8.23 5.07
CA ILE A 50 -7.27 9.68 5.26
C ILE A 50 -8.17 9.96 6.47
N ILE A 51 -9.27 9.22 6.62
CA ILE A 51 -10.17 9.38 7.77
C ILE A 51 -9.46 9.01 9.06
N ALA A 52 -8.78 7.86 9.10
CA ALA A 52 -8.02 7.41 10.27
C ALA A 52 -6.95 8.43 10.68
N LEU A 53 -6.19 8.96 9.72
CA LEU A 53 -5.19 10.00 9.96
C LEU A 53 -5.84 11.29 10.50
N SER A 54 -6.98 11.70 9.95
CA SER A 54 -7.68 12.90 10.41
C SER A 54 -8.22 12.77 11.84
N VAL A 55 -8.70 11.58 12.22
CA VAL A 55 -9.16 11.30 13.58
C VAL A 55 -7.96 11.32 14.53
N TRP A 56 -6.88 10.63 14.16
CA TRP A 56 -5.65 10.56 14.95
C TRP A 56 -5.07 11.96 15.22
N LEU A 57 -4.97 12.81 14.19
CA LEU A 57 -4.52 14.21 14.35
C LEU A 57 -5.41 15.06 15.25
N ARG A 58 -6.69 14.72 15.38
CA ARG A 58 -7.65 15.44 16.24
C ARG A 58 -7.68 14.93 17.67
N THR A 59 -7.37 13.65 17.87
CA THR A 59 -7.36 13.00 19.19
C THR A 59 -5.97 12.92 19.81
N SER A 60 -4.92 13.20 19.05
CA SER A 60 -3.54 13.29 19.53
C SER A 60 -3.43 14.31 20.66
N GLU A 61 -2.70 13.95 21.71
CA GLU A 61 -2.32 14.83 22.82
C GLU A 61 -1.23 15.85 22.42
N PHE A 62 -0.56 15.59 21.31
CA PHE A 62 0.46 16.46 20.72
C PHE A 62 -0.14 17.54 19.81
N GLU A 63 0.53 18.68 19.70
CA GLU A 63 0.15 19.73 18.75
C GLU A 63 0.21 19.15 17.31
N ARG A 64 -0.62 19.61 16.38
CA ARG A 64 -0.76 18.95 15.06
C ARG A 64 0.57 18.78 14.34
N ASP A 65 1.47 19.74 14.53
CA ASP A 65 2.78 19.79 13.90
C ASP A 65 3.73 18.75 14.53
N GLU A 66 3.62 18.53 15.84
CA GLU A 66 4.35 17.54 16.62
C GLU A 66 3.91 16.10 16.31
N ALA A 67 2.60 15.89 16.13
CA ALA A 67 2.04 14.59 15.77
C ALA A 67 2.54 14.13 14.38
N VAL A 68 2.62 15.05 13.42
CA VAL A 68 3.21 14.75 12.11
C VAL A 68 4.68 14.36 12.26
N LEU A 69 5.42 15.01 13.16
CA LEU A 69 6.83 14.70 13.41
C LEU A 69 7.06 13.27 13.90
N HIS A 70 6.19 12.74 14.76
CA HIS A 70 6.25 11.33 15.16
C HIS A 70 5.99 10.36 13.99
N LEU A 71 5.06 10.68 13.09
CA LEU A 71 4.84 9.87 11.88
C LEU A 71 6.04 9.91 10.93
N VAL A 72 6.65 11.08 10.80
CA VAL A 72 7.86 11.25 9.99
C VAL A 72 9.03 10.50 10.63
N ALA A 73 9.14 10.47 11.95
CA ALA A 73 10.14 9.69 12.66
C ALA A 73 10.01 8.18 12.42
N LEU A 74 8.80 7.64 12.27
CA LEU A 74 8.59 6.24 11.85
C LEU A 74 9.27 5.94 10.50
N ALA A 75 9.36 6.91 9.60
CA ALA A 75 10.02 6.74 8.30
C ALA A 75 11.56 6.80 8.38
N GLY A 76 12.11 7.22 9.52
CA GLY A 76 13.54 7.21 9.82
C GLY A 76 14.13 8.60 10.09
N CYS A 77 15.37 8.61 10.59
CA CYS A 77 16.06 9.85 10.97
C CYS A 77 16.24 10.86 9.83
N GLY A 78 16.50 10.42 8.60
CA GLY A 78 16.64 11.33 7.46
C GLY A 78 15.36 12.11 7.16
N ALA A 79 14.21 11.48 7.35
CA ALA A 79 12.91 12.13 7.19
C ALA A 79 12.65 13.10 8.36
N ALA A 80 12.91 12.67 9.60
CA ALA A 80 12.72 13.50 10.78
C ALA A 80 13.59 14.77 10.76
N LEU A 81 14.88 14.62 10.46
CA LEU A 81 15.85 15.72 10.37
C LEU A 81 15.55 16.69 9.23
N SER A 82 14.83 16.26 8.19
CA SER A 82 14.40 17.14 7.10
C SER A 82 13.27 18.10 7.50
N VAL A 83 12.53 17.75 8.56
CA VAL A 83 11.43 18.56 9.10
C VAL A 83 11.92 19.39 10.27
N LEU A 84 12.63 18.78 11.22
CA LEU A 84 13.16 19.46 12.39
C LEU A 84 14.60 18.99 12.67
N PRO A 85 15.58 19.90 12.68
CA PRO A 85 16.95 19.55 13.01
C PRO A 85 17.11 19.41 14.54
N GLY A 86 17.60 18.26 14.99
CA GLY A 86 17.97 18.06 16.38
C GLY A 86 18.01 16.59 16.79
N PRO A 87 18.65 16.28 17.93
CA PRO A 87 18.40 15.03 18.62
C PRO A 87 16.98 15.04 19.19
N PHE A 88 16.25 13.94 19.04
CA PHE A 88 14.91 13.77 19.61
C PHE A 88 15.01 12.93 20.88
N LEU A 89 14.51 13.45 22.00
CA LEU A 89 14.55 12.75 23.28
C LEU A 89 13.32 11.85 23.45
N GLU A 90 13.44 10.81 24.27
CA GLU A 90 12.31 9.96 24.63
C GLU A 90 11.15 10.80 25.20
N GLY A 91 9.97 10.68 24.58
CA GLY A 91 8.77 11.45 24.92
C GLY A 91 8.61 12.76 24.15
N GLU A 92 9.64 13.22 23.42
CA GLU A 92 9.54 14.38 22.54
C GLU A 92 9.01 13.97 21.14
N PRO A 93 8.29 14.88 20.46
CA PRO A 93 7.88 14.66 19.08
C PRO A 93 9.11 14.49 18.18
N GLY A 94 9.07 13.42 17.38
CA GLY A 94 10.20 13.03 16.51
C GLY A 94 11.05 11.89 17.06
N TYR A 95 10.88 11.51 18.33
CA TYR A 95 11.49 10.29 18.85
C TYR A 95 10.74 9.05 18.35
N HIS A 96 11.49 8.01 18.00
CA HIS A 96 10.94 6.72 17.64
C HIS A 96 11.93 5.61 18.01
N LEU A 97 11.46 4.53 18.63
CA LEU A 97 12.34 3.44 19.12
C LEU A 97 13.20 2.81 18.01
N GLN A 98 12.72 2.80 16.76
CA GLN A 98 13.51 2.30 15.62
C GLN A 98 14.70 3.20 15.25
N ASN A 99 14.68 4.45 15.68
CA ASN A 99 15.72 5.45 15.41
C ASN A 99 16.70 5.62 16.59
N ASP A 100 16.51 4.86 17.67
CA ASP A 100 17.37 4.79 18.86
C ASP A 100 17.92 3.36 18.99
N PRO A 101 18.97 3.01 18.22
CA PRO A 101 19.53 1.64 18.22
C PRO A 101 20.25 1.29 19.52
N ASP A 102 20.74 2.29 20.25
CA ASP A 102 21.46 2.19 21.50
C ASP A 102 20.57 2.26 22.75
N GLN A 103 19.29 2.64 22.58
CA GLN A 103 18.29 2.78 23.64
C GLN A 103 18.76 3.71 24.76
N ASP A 104 19.47 4.78 24.39
CA ASP A 104 19.94 5.80 25.34
C ASP A 104 18.90 6.90 25.57
N GLY A 105 17.76 6.81 24.88
CA GLY A 105 16.67 7.77 24.94
C GLY A 105 16.88 8.95 23.98
N VAL A 106 17.83 8.88 23.05
CA VAL A 106 18.16 9.93 22.09
C VAL A 106 18.12 9.40 20.65
N ALA A 107 17.00 9.62 19.96
CA ALA A 107 16.90 9.31 18.55
C ALA A 107 17.58 10.39 17.68
N CYS A 108 18.25 9.96 16.62
CA CYS A 108 18.85 10.85 15.62
C CYS A 108 19.85 11.88 16.19
N GLY A 109 20.56 11.51 17.27
CA GLY A 109 21.73 12.24 17.76
C GLY A 109 22.75 12.47 16.66
N VAL A 110 23.45 13.61 16.70
CA VAL A 110 24.20 14.18 15.57
C VAL A 110 25.23 13.20 14.96
N ILE A 111 24.77 12.40 14.00
CA ILE A 111 25.54 11.84 12.89
C ILE A 111 24.66 11.95 11.66
N ALA A 112 24.66 13.12 11.03
CA ALA A 112 24.36 13.20 9.60
C ALA A 112 25.59 12.67 8.82
N PRO A 113 25.46 12.05 7.64
CA PRO A 113 24.35 11.32 7.03
C PRO A 113 24.79 9.89 6.65
N ASN A 114 24.08 8.84 7.07
CA ASN A 114 24.20 7.54 6.41
C ASN A 114 22.86 7.13 5.81
N ALA A 115 22.60 7.73 4.65
CA ALA A 115 21.81 7.11 3.62
C ALA A 115 22.60 5.90 3.09
N GLU A 116 22.64 4.77 3.80
CA GLU A 116 23.05 3.48 3.23
C GLU A 116 22.73 2.28 4.13
N GLN A 117 22.04 1.31 3.52
CA GLN A 117 22.16 -0.13 3.75
C GLN A 117 21.60 -0.74 5.05
N SER A 118 20.39 -1.28 4.94
CA SER A 118 20.08 -2.60 5.51
C SER A 118 19.23 -3.43 4.56
N ALA A 119 19.76 -3.63 3.34
CA ALA A 119 19.59 -4.90 2.67
C ALA A 119 20.63 -5.86 3.28
N ALA A 120 20.26 -6.56 4.36
CA ALA A 120 21.14 -7.55 4.97
C ALA A 120 21.42 -8.69 3.96
N PRO A 121 22.68 -9.04 3.65
CA PRO A 121 22.95 -10.29 2.95
C PRO A 121 22.79 -11.43 3.97
N GLN A 122 21.86 -12.35 3.69
CA GLN A 122 21.71 -13.60 4.43
C GLN A 122 23.03 -14.40 4.39
N LYS A 123 23.82 -14.31 5.46
CA LYS A 123 25.00 -15.16 5.62
C LYS A 123 24.54 -16.54 6.10
N ARG A 124 24.25 -17.41 5.13
CA ARG A 124 23.97 -18.84 5.30
C ARG A 124 25.21 -19.51 5.90
N VAL A 125 25.22 -19.76 7.20
CA VAL A 125 26.23 -20.63 7.84
C VAL A 125 25.83 -22.09 7.63
N GLY A 126 26.57 -22.76 6.73
CA GLY A 126 26.44 -24.19 6.47
C GLY A 126 27.04 -25.02 7.61
N ASN A 127 26.31 -26.07 8.01
CA ASN A 127 26.76 -27.10 8.93
C ASN A 127 28.10 -27.71 8.51
N ALA A 128 29.15 -27.52 9.32
CA ALA A 128 30.35 -28.34 9.25
C ALA A 128 30.67 -28.89 10.64
N LYS A 129 30.44 -30.20 10.80
CA LYS A 129 30.72 -31.01 11.99
C LYS A 129 32.19 -31.40 11.97
N PHE A 130 33.03 -30.73 12.75
CA PHE A 130 34.42 -31.15 12.94
C PHE A 130 34.54 -32.08 14.14
N VAL A 131 34.64 -33.38 13.85
CA VAL A 131 35.16 -34.41 14.76
C VAL A 131 36.69 -34.29 14.72
N ARG A 132 37.36 -34.22 15.88
CA ARG A 132 38.83 -34.30 15.95
C ARG A 132 39.25 -35.69 16.46
N PRO A 133 40.33 -36.28 15.90
CA PRO A 133 40.90 -37.57 16.31
C PRO A 133 41.62 -37.50 17.66
#